data_AF-A0A935SP35-F1
#
_entry.id   AF-A0A935SP35-F1
#
_cell.length_a   1.000
_cell.length_b   1.000
_cell.length_c   1.000
_cell.angle_alpha   90.00
_cell.angle_beta   90.00
_cell.angle_gamma   90.00
#
_symmetry.space_group_name_H-M   'P 1'
#
loop_
_entity.id
_entity.type
_entity.pdbx_description
1 polymer ?
#
loop_
_entity_poly.entity_id
_entity_poly.type
_entity_poly.pdbx_seq_one_letter_code
_entity_poly.pdbx_strand_id
1 'polypeptide(L)'
;MRLFLLFFCFYFTNFAYAQNADFIVLKKNGKTVNSYFTGTNIAFSTHTGAYVDAYIYGIKNDSLFLQEFIIQQVPTHLGVFIIDTLGSYHYKYHYSQIKALGPKPQRGFNVNGSGASLLGGGILLTLANAVVWLVDRDKFSKGLMLGSVGLASAGYLMTKSGNKGITIGNKYKIIYMNMSLDKKM
;
A
#
# COMPACT_ATOMS: atom_id res chain seq x y z
N MET A 1 17.54 19.29 -56.69
CA MET A 1 17.80 18.15 -55.78
C MET A 1 17.49 18.44 -54.30
N ARG A 2 17.83 19.61 -53.72
CA ARG A 2 17.53 19.92 -52.30
C ARG A 2 16.04 19.87 -51.90
N LEU A 3 15.13 20.24 -52.80
CA LEU A 3 13.69 20.25 -52.52
C LEU A 3 13.05 18.83 -52.50
N PHE A 4 13.66 17.87 -53.19
CA PHE A 4 13.16 16.49 -53.29
C PHE A 4 13.43 15.69 -52.00
N LEU A 5 14.53 16.00 -51.31
CA LEU A 5 14.88 15.43 -50.00
C LEU A 5 13.90 15.85 -48.90
N LEU A 6 13.36 17.07 -48.96
CA LEU A 6 12.35 17.56 -48.02
C LEU A 6 11.00 16.85 -48.19
N PHE A 7 10.60 16.55 -49.43
CA PHE A 7 9.38 15.78 -49.71
C PHE A 7 9.47 14.34 -49.24
N PHE A 8 10.65 13.70 -49.37
CA PHE A 8 10.86 12.33 -48.90
C PHE A 8 10.81 12.20 -47.37
N CYS A 9 11.25 13.22 -46.63
CA CYS A 9 11.16 13.24 -45.17
C CYS A 9 9.73 13.33 -44.63
N PHE A 10 8.81 13.98 -45.36
CA PHE A 10 7.40 14.12 -44.94
C PHE A 10 6.57 12.84 -45.13
N TYR A 11 7.02 11.87 -45.93
CA TYR A 11 6.31 10.60 -46.12
C TYR A 11 6.53 9.58 -44.99
N PHE A 12 7.45 9.84 -44.07
CA PHE A 12 7.69 9.01 -42.87
C PHE A 12 6.99 9.57 -41.61
N THR A 13 5.78 10.10 -41.75
CA THR A 13 4.91 10.32 -40.58
C THR A 13 4.53 8.96 -40.02
N ASN A 14 5.30 8.54 -39.03
CA ASN A 14 5.10 7.31 -38.28
C ASN A 14 3.68 7.34 -37.67
N PHE A 15 2.85 6.37 -38.03
CA PHE A 15 1.62 6.09 -37.30
C PHE A 15 2.00 5.60 -35.90
N ALA A 16 2.08 6.53 -34.96
CA ALA A 16 2.19 6.22 -33.54
C ALA A 16 0.82 5.68 -33.09
N TYR A 17 0.65 4.36 -33.10
CA TYR A 17 -0.47 3.73 -32.41
C TYR A 17 -0.27 3.92 -30.91
N ALA A 18 -0.98 4.90 -30.34
CA ALA A 18 -1.16 4.96 -28.90
C ALA A 18 -1.92 3.71 -28.49
N GLN A 19 -1.21 2.73 -27.93
CA GLN A 19 -1.83 1.51 -27.42
C GLN A 19 -2.64 1.89 -26.20
N ASN A 20 -3.96 1.76 -26.31
CA ASN A 20 -4.85 1.88 -25.17
C ASN A 20 -4.54 0.75 -24.18
N ALA A 21 -3.78 1.07 -23.14
CA ALA A 21 -3.42 0.12 -22.10
C ALA A 21 -4.49 0.10 -21.01
N ASP A 22 -4.94 -1.08 -20.63
CA ASP A 22 -5.80 -1.26 -19.48
C ASP A 22 -5.07 -0.88 -18.19
N PHE A 23 -5.83 -0.43 -17.20
CA PHE A 23 -5.28 -0.04 -15.90
C PHE A 23 -6.26 -0.33 -14.77
N ILE A 24 -5.77 -0.31 -13.53
CA ILE A 24 -6.62 -0.44 -12.35
C ILE A 24 -6.60 0.85 -11.54
N VAL A 25 -7.75 1.21 -10.97
CA VAL A 25 -7.92 2.44 -10.20
C VAL A 25 -8.35 2.09 -8.79
N LEU A 26 -7.62 2.63 -7.82
CA LEU A 26 -8.03 2.67 -6.43
C LEU A 26 -8.93 3.88 -6.19
N LYS A 27 -10.18 3.64 -5.85
CA LYS A 27 -11.13 4.68 -5.45
C LYS A 27 -11.40 4.64 -3.96
N LYS A 28 -11.48 5.82 -3.33
CA LYS A 28 -11.95 6.04 -1.96
C LYS A 28 -13.25 6.81 -2.02
N ASN A 29 -14.35 6.22 -1.57
CA ASN A 29 -15.69 6.83 -1.61
C ASN A 29 -16.01 7.44 -2.99
N GLY A 30 -15.74 6.70 -4.07
CA GLY A 30 -16.00 7.13 -5.45
C GLY A 30 -14.94 8.07 -6.07
N LYS A 31 -14.02 8.64 -5.28
CA LYS A 31 -12.93 9.48 -5.78
C LYS A 31 -11.69 8.65 -6.07
N THR A 32 -11.05 8.85 -7.22
CA THR A 32 -9.77 8.22 -7.55
C THR A 32 -8.69 8.71 -6.60
N VAL A 33 -8.00 7.78 -5.95
CA VAL A 33 -6.87 8.03 -5.05
C VAL A 33 -5.57 7.65 -5.72
N ASN A 34 -5.56 6.53 -6.44
CA ASN A 34 -4.38 6.07 -7.14
C ASN A 34 -4.77 5.29 -8.41
N SER A 35 -3.89 5.25 -9.39
CA SER A 35 -4.04 4.47 -10.62
C SER A 35 -2.76 3.68 -10.86
N TYR A 36 -2.90 2.41 -11.20
CA TYR A 36 -1.77 1.52 -11.47
C TYR A 36 -1.80 1.09 -12.93
N PHE A 37 -0.66 1.24 -13.59
CA PHE A 37 -0.48 0.98 -15.01
C PHE A 37 0.55 -0.12 -15.20
N THR A 38 0.56 -0.74 -16.38
CA THR A 38 1.70 -1.54 -16.83
C THR A 38 2.96 -0.68 -16.75
N GLY A 39 4.03 -1.22 -16.16
CA GLY A 39 5.27 -0.50 -15.90
C GLY A 39 5.43 0.04 -14.49
N THR A 40 4.47 -0.20 -13.60
CA THR A 40 4.52 0.29 -12.20
C THR A 40 4.65 -0.86 -11.20
N ASN A 41 5.24 -0.60 -10.03
CA ASN A 41 5.25 -1.56 -8.92
C ASN A 41 3.97 -1.47 -8.11
N ILE A 42 3.52 -2.62 -7.61
CA ILE A 42 2.37 -2.73 -6.73
C ILE A 42 2.71 -3.63 -5.55
N ALA A 43 2.38 -3.13 -4.36
CA ALA A 43 2.49 -3.87 -3.11
C ALA A 43 1.09 -4.11 -2.54
N PHE A 44 0.76 -5.37 -2.26
CA PHE A 44 -0.54 -5.74 -1.74
C PHE A 44 -0.52 -7.03 -0.92
N SER A 45 -1.57 -7.23 -0.14
CA SER A 45 -1.85 -8.49 0.55
C SER A 45 -3.10 -9.13 -0.04
N THR A 46 -3.06 -10.45 -0.25
CA THR A 46 -4.16 -11.23 -0.79
C THR A 46 -5.19 -11.60 0.29
N HIS A 47 -6.36 -12.10 -0.10
CA HIS A 47 -7.32 -12.69 0.84
C HIS A 47 -6.77 -13.92 1.58
N THR A 48 -5.82 -14.66 0.98
CA THR A 48 -5.14 -15.79 1.61
C THR A 48 -4.06 -15.38 2.61
N GLY A 49 -3.72 -14.08 2.67
CA GLY A 49 -2.72 -13.54 3.59
C GLY A 49 -1.30 -13.49 3.03
N ALA A 50 -1.09 -13.89 1.77
CA ALA A 50 0.20 -13.70 1.10
C ALA A 50 0.44 -12.21 0.84
N TYR A 51 1.67 -11.75 1.09
CA TYR A 51 2.11 -10.41 0.70
C TYR A 51 2.86 -10.49 -0.61
N VAL A 52 2.51 -9.62 -1.55
CA VAL A 52 3.06 -9.50 -2.88
C VAL A 52 3.65 -8.11 -3.04
N ASP A 53 4.88 -8.03 -3.52
CA ASP A 53 5.56 -6.80 -3.93
C ASP A 53 6.20 -7.06 -5.29
N ALA A 54 5.56 -6.55 -6.33
CA ALA A 54 5.86 -6.99 -7.69
C ALA A 54 5.68 -5.87 -8.72
N TYR A 55 6.41 -6.01 -9.81
CA TYR A 55 6.30 -5.17 -10.99
C TYR A 55 5.13 -5.62 -11.87
N ILE A 56 4.26 -4.69 -12.26
CA ILE A 56 3.15 -4.95 -13.17
C ILE A 56 3.69 -4.92 -14.60
N TYR A 57 3.86 -6.09 -15.21
CA TYR A 57 4.26 -6.20 -16.61
C TYR A 57 3.06 -6.29 -17.57
N GLY A 58 1.84 -6.44 -17.05
CA GLY A 58 0.62 -6.35 -17.84
C GLY A 58 -0.65 -6.27 -17.00
N ILE A 59 -1.69 -5.69 -17.59
CA ILE A 59 -3.05 -5.65 -17.03
C ILE A 59 -4.01 -6.00 -18.16
N LYS A 60 -4.82 -7.05 -18.00
CA LYS A 60 -5.80 -7.49 -19.00
C LYS A 60 -6.84 -8.41 -18.38
N ASN A 61 -8.09 -8.33 -18.82
CA ASN A 61 -9.18 -9.21 -18.41
C ASN A 61 -9.28 -9.32 -16.88
N ASP A 62 -9.43 -8.17 -16.20
CA ASP A 62 -9.56 -8.08 -14.74
C ASP A 62 -8.37 -8.65 -13.94
N SER A 63 -7.24 -8.88 -14.61
CA SER A 63 -6.09 -9.56 -14.04
C SER A 63 -4.82 -8.74 -14.18
N LEU A 64 -4.02 -8.78 -13.12
CA LEU A 64 -2.67 -8.24 -13.03
C LEU A 64 -1.68 -9.34 -13.34
N PHE A 65 -0.75 -9.06 -14.23
CA PHE A 65 0.39 -9.89 -14.56
C PHE A 65 1.61 -9.29 -13.87
N LEU A 66 2.17 -10.05 -12.95
CA LEU A 66 3.12 -9.57 -11.95
C LEU A 66 4.45 -10.31 -12.07
N GLN A 67 5.54 -9.56 -11.90
CA GLN A 67 6.91 -10.05 -11.84
C GLN A 67 7.51 -9.70 -10.48
N GLU A 68 7.80 -10.72 -9.68
CA GLU A 68 8.45 -10.58 -8.38
C GLU A 68 9.93 -10.90 -8.50
N PHE A 69 10.80 -10.04 -7.94
CA PHE A 69 12.24 -10.20 -8.00
C PHE A 69 12.78 -10.83 -6.71
N ILE A 70 13.58 -11.89 -6.86
CA ILE A 70 14.32 -12.49 -5.75
C ILE A 70 15.63 -11.72 -5.62
N ILE A 71 15.81 -10.98 -4.52
CA ILE A 71 17.01 -10.19 -4.28
C ILE A 71 17.86 -10.79 -3.16
N GLN A 72 19.19 -10.71 -3.31
CA GLN A 72 20.17 -11.12 -2.32
C GLN A 72 21.23 -10.03 -2.13
N GLN A 73 21.79 -9.94 -0.92
CA GLN A 73 22.99 -9.15 -0.68
C GLN A 73 24.24 -9.97 -1.00
N VAL A 74 25.08 -9.44 -1.87
CA VAL A 74 26.31 -10.09 -2.36
C VAL A 74 27.51 -9.19 -2.02
N PRO A 75 28.61 -9.74 -1.48
CA PRO A 75 29.80 -8.95 -1.22
C PRO A 75 30.50 -8.55 -2.52
N THR A 76 30.95 -7.31 -2.58
CA THR A 76 31.83 -6.82 -3.66
C THR A 76 33.29 -7.06 -3.31
N HIS A 77 34.17 -6.94 -4.31
CA HIS A 77 35.64 -7.02 -4.13
C HIS A 77 36.20 -5.98 -3.13
N LEU A 78 35.47 -4.90 -2.85
CA LEU A 78 35.84 -3.86 -1.89
C LEU A 78 35.36 -4.15 -0.46
N GLY A 79 34.75 -5.32 -0.20
CA GLY A 79 34.23 -5.69 1.12
C GLY A 79 32.90 -5.03 1.50
N VAL A 80 32.30 -4.23 0.61
CA VAL A 80 30.94 -3.67 0.79
C VAL A 80 29.89 -4.55 0.12
N PHE A 81 28.66 -4.56 0.64
CA PHE A 81 27.56 -5.35 0.09
C PHE A 81 26.74 -4.55 -0.93
N ILE A 82 26.35 -5.21 -2.03
CA ILE A 82 25.37 -4.70 -3.00
C ILE A 82 24.15 -5.62 -3.03
N ILE A 83 23.01 -5.08 -3.42
CA ILE A 83 21.80 -5.87 -3.69
C ILE A 83 21.88 -6.34 -5.13
N ASP A 84 21.79 -7.65 -5.35
CA ASP A 84 21.73 -8.28 -6.66
C ASP A 84 20.43 -9.08 -6.81
N THR A 85 19.98 -9.25 -8.05
CA THR A 85 18.75 -10.00 -8.38
C THR A 85 19.11 -11.42 -8.81
N LEU A 86 18.78 -12.41 -7.98
CA LEU A 86 19.02 -13.82 -8.27
C LEU A 86 18.09 -14.38 -9.36
N GLY A 87 16.88 -13.83 -9.46
CA GLY A 87 15.89 -14.32 -10.40
C GLY A 87 14.56 -13.58 -10.28
N SER A 88 13.57 -14.02 -11.06
CA SER A 88 12.22 -13.48 -10.96
C SER A 88 11.15 -14.53 -11.24
N TYR A 89 9.98 -14.35 -10.63
CA TYR A 89 8.79 -15.17 -10.86
C TYR A 89 7.71 -14.36 -11.54
N HIS A 90 7.05 -14.97 -12.53
CA HIS A 90 5.93 -14.37 -13.24
C HIS A 90 4.65 -15.10 -12.84
N TYR A 91 3.63 -14.36 -12.44
CA TYR A 91 2.35 -14.93 -12.05
C TYR A 91 1.20 -13.95 -12.28
N LYS A 92 -0.02 -14.49 -12.21
CA LYS A 92 -1.26 -13.76 -12.49
C LYS A 92 -2.11 -13.68 -11.22
N TYR A 93 -2.61 -12.49 -10.92
CA TYR A 93 -3.60 -12.26 -9.87
C TYR A 93 -4.84 -11.57 -10.44
N HIS A 94 -6.02 -12.04 -10.05
CA HIS A 94 -7.25 -11.28 -10.31
C HIS A 94 -7.36 -10.12 -9.32
N TYR A 95 -7.80 -8.93 -9.76
CA TYR A 95 -7.81 -7.75 -8.86
C TYR A 95 -8.72 -7.96 -7.63
N SER A 96 -9.75 -8.81 -7.74
CA SER A 96 -10.64 -9.16 -6.62
C SER A 96 -9.97 -10.00 -5.54
N GLN A 97 -8.78 -10.58 -5.81
CA GLN A 97 -8.02 -11.33 -4.82
C GLN A 97 -7.23 -10.41 -3.87
N ILE A 98 -7.18 -9.12 -4.17
CA ILE A 98 -6.46 -8.11 -3.39
C ILE A 98 -7.30 -7.68 -2.18
N LYS A 99 -6.82 -8.01 -0.98
CA LYS A 99 -7.44 -7.63 0.28
C LYS A 99 -7.02 -6.24 0.75
N ALA A 100 -5.75 -5.88 0.59
CA ALA A 100 -5.24 -4.58 0.99
C ALA A 100 -4.05 -4.15 0.12
N LEU A 101 -3.98 -2.86 -0.21
CA LEU A 101 -2.84 -2.25 -0.90
C LEU A 101 -1.90 -1.58 0.10
N GLY A 102 -0.63 -1.50 -0.24
CA GLY A 102 0.37 -0.76 0.53
C GLY A 102 1.47 -1.64 1.12
N PRO A 103 2.31 -1.07 1.99
CA PRO A 103 3.54 -1.71 2.45
C PRO A 103 3.26 -2.98 3.23
N LYS A 104 4.25 -3.88 3.20
CA LYS A 104 4.24 -5.14 3.94
C LYS A 104 3.77 -4.93 5.37
N PRO A 105 2.85 -5.76 5.88
CA PRO A 105 2.56 -5.79 7.31
C PRO A 105 3.88 -5.86 8.09
N GLN A 106 4.07 -4.91 9.00
CA GLN A 106 5.35 -4.68 9.67
C GLN A 106 5.85 -5.97 10.33
N ARG A 107 7.01 -6.48 9.89
CA ARG A 107 7.73 -7.53 10.62
C ARG A 107 8.44 -6.86 11.82
N GLY A 108 8.05 -7.23 13.03
CA GLY A 108 8.61 -6.67 14.27
C GLY A 108 7.56 -5.96 15.12
N PHE A 109 7.94 -4.83 15.74
CA PHE A 109 7.10 -4.11 16.69
C PHE A 109 5.83 -3.53 16.05
N ASN A 110 4.66 -3.96 16.52
CA ASN A 110 3.36 -3.49 16.03
C ASN A 110 2.97 -2.17 16.70
N VAL A 111 3.40 -1.04 16.14
CA VAL A 111 3.13 0.31 16.68
C VAL A 111 1.63 0.55 16.88
N ASN A 112 0.79 0.08 15.95
CA ASN A 112 -0.66 0.23 16.05
C ASN A 112 -1.25 -0.64 17.18
N GLY A 113 -0.83 -1.89 17.28
CA GLY A 113 -1.28 -2.82 18.33
C GLY A 113 -0.84 -2.37 19.71
N SER A 114 0.45 -2.04 19.87
CA SER A 114 1.00 -1.51 21.11
C SER A 114 0.35 -0.19 21.49
N GLY A 115 0.15 0.72 20.53
CA GLY A 115 -0.57 1.97 20.77
C GLY A 115 -2.02 1.74 21.21
N ALA A 116 -2.72 0.77 20.63
CA ALA A 116 -4.09 0.44 21.00
C ALA A 116 -4.17 -0.13 22.42
N SER A 117 -3.23 -1.01 22.79
CA SER A 117 -3.11 -1.52 24.15
C SER A 117 -2.81 -0.41 25.16
N LEU A 118 -1.90 0.52 24.82
CA LEU A 118 -1.54 1.65 25.68
C LEU A 118 -2.72 2.61 25.87
N LEU A 119 -3.46 2.88 24.79
CA LEU A 119 -4.67 3.69 24.81
C LEU A 119 -5.75 3.03 25.68
N GLY A 120 -6.05 1.75 25.44
CA GLY A 120 -7.06 1.01 26.20
C GLY A 120 -6.70 0.89 27.68
N GLY A 121 -5.46 0.52 27.99
CA GLY A 121 -4.95 0.45 29.36
C GLY A 121 -4.96 1.81 30.07
N GLY A 122 -4.52 2.87 29.39
CA GLY A 122 -4.54 4.24 29.92
C GLY A 122 -5.96 4.71 30.22
N ILE A 123 -6.93 4.48 29.32
CA ILE A 123 -8.34 4.83 29.54
C ILE A 123 -8.90 4.04 30.73
N LEU A 124 -8.69 2.73 30.79
CA LEU A 124 -9.16 1.89 31.90
C LEU A 124 -8.62 2.37 33.24
N LEU A 125 -7.31 2.64 33.32
CA LEU A 125 -6.68 3.14 34.54
C LEU A 125 -7.20 4.52 34.92
N THR A 126 -7.44 5.40 33.94
CA THR A 126 -8.00 6.74 34.19
C THR A 126 -9.41 6.63 34.78
N LEU A 127 -10.27 5.79 34.19
CA LEU A 127 -11.63 5.57 34.67
C LEU A 127 -11.65 4.93 36.07
N ALA A 128 -10.80 3.92 36.30
CA ALA A 128 -10.65 3.30 37.61
C ALA A 128 -10.20 4.32 38.66
N ASN A 129 -9.24 5.19 38.34
CA ASN A 129 -8.79 6.25 39.25
C ASN A 129 -9.88 7.28 39.52
N ALA A 130 -10.66 7.66 38.50
CA ALA A 130 -11.77 8.59 38.66
C ALA A 130 -12.85 8.03 39.60
N VAL A 131 -13.15 6.73 39.51
CA VAL A 131 -14.07 6.06 40.44
C VAL A 131 -13.51 6.05 41.86
N VAL A 132 -12.23 5.73 42.05
CA VAL A 132 -11.57 5.79 43.37
C VAL A 132 -11.65 7.21 43.94
N TRP A 133 -11.41 8.25 43.13
CA TRP A 133 -11.55 9.64 43.57
C TRP A 133 -12.96 10.00 44.05
N LEU A 134 -14.00 9.40 43.46
CA LEU A 134 -15.40 9.63 43.87
C LEU A 134 -15.77 8.86 45.15
N VAL A 135 -15.25 7.65 45.34
CA VAL A 135 -15.63 6.75 46.44
C VAL A 135 -14.74 6.88 47.67
N ASP A 136 -13.43 6.98 47.47
CA ASP A 136 -12.41 6.95 48.53
C ASP A 136 -11.23 7.86 48.15
N ARG A 137 -11.33 9.14 48.56
CA ARG A 137 -10.34 10.17 48.21
C ARG A 137 -8.96 9.92 48.80
N ASP A 138 -8.85 9.15 49.88
CA ASP A 138 -7.56 8.90 50.54
C ASP A 138 -6.72 7.89 49.75
N LYS A 139 -7.37 7.01 48.98
CA LYS A 139 -6.69 6.06 48.09
C LYS A 139 -6.45 6.60 46.68
N PHE A 140 -6.87 7.82 46.40
CA PHE A 140 -6.64 8.46 45.11
C PHE A 140 -5.17 8.76 44.88
N SER A 141 -4.66 8.41 43.69
CA SER A 141 -3.28 8.68 43.30
C SER A 141 -3.20 9.63 42.12
N LYS A 142 -2.82 10.89 42.40
CA LYS A 142 -2.55 11.90 41.37
C LYS A 142 -1.51 11.44 40.35
N GLY A 143 -0.47 10.73 40.81
CA GLY A 143 0.57 10.18 39.94
C GLY A 143 0.03 9.12 38.99
N LEU A 144 -0.84 8.23 39.49
CA LEU A 144 -1.47 7.20 38.65
C LEU A 144 -2.48 7.80 37.66
N MET A 145 -3.21 8.85 38.06
CA MET A 145 -4.11 9.58 37.17
C MET A 145 -3.34 10.31 36.05
N LEU A 146 -2.26 11.03 36.39
CA LEU A 146 -1.42 11.70 35.39
C LEU A 146 -0.72 10.68 34.47
N GLY A 147 -0.20 9.59 35.03
CA GLY A 147 0.43 8.52 34.27
C GLY A 147 -0.54 7.84 33.31
N SER A 148 -1.76 7.54 33.76
CA SER A 148 -2.79 6.88 32.93
C SER A 148 -3.28 7.77 31.78
N VAL A 149 -3.51 9.06 32.02
CA VAL A 149 -3.80 10.04 30.96
C VAL A 149 -2.61 10.15 30.00
N GLY A 150 -1.38 10.17 30.52
CA GLY A 150 -0.15 10.13 29.73
C GLY A 150 -0.10 8.93 28.79
N LEU A 151 -0.32 7.72 29.32
CA LEU A 151 -0.36 6.47 28.55
C LEU A 151 -1.47 6.48 27.49
N ALA A 152 -2.66 6.96 27.84
CA ALA A 152 -3.77 7.07 26.90
C ALA A 152 -3.41 8.00 25.73
N SER A 153 -2.85 9.18 26.04
CA SER A 153 -2.45 10.16 25.04
C SER A 153 -1.33 9.64 24.12
N ALA A 154 -0.32 8.98 24.68
CA ALA A 154 0.75 8.34 23.92
C ALA A 154 0.20 7.23 23.01
N GLY A 155 -0.70 6.40 23.52
CA GLY A 155 -1.37 5.35 22.75
C GLY A 155 -2.19 5.90 21.58
N TYR A 156 -2.90 7.01 21.78
CA TYR A 156 -3.62 7.71 20.72
C TYR A 156 -2.69 8.20 19.61
N LEU A 157 -1.55 8.78 19.95
CA LEU A 157 -0.58 9.26 18.96
C LEU A 157 0.05 8.09 18.17
N MET A 158 0.42 7.01 18.86
CA MET A 158 1.00 5.82 18.24
C MET A 158 0.03 5.13 17.27
N THR A 159 -1.25 4.99 17.65
CA THR A 159 -2.29 4.41 16.76
C THR A 159 -2.64 5.29 15.56
N LYS A 160 -2.34 6.59 15.66
CA LYS A 160 -2.53 7.53 14.56
C LYS A 160 -1.35 7.54 13.58
N SER A 161 -0.11 7.39 14.06
CA SER A 161 1.09 7.40 13.20
C SER A 161 1.43 6.04 12.59
N GLY A 162 0.92 4.94 13.15
CA GLY A 162 1.23 3.60 12.64
C GLY A 162 0.73 3.39 11.21
N ASN A 163 1.57 2.73 10.40
CA ASN A 163 1.33 2.53 8.98
C ASN A 163 0.10 1.64 8.76
N LYS A 164 -0.94 2.17 8.11
CA LYS A 164 -2.19 1.45 7.84
C LYS A 164 -2.23 1.10 6.35
N GLY A 165 -2.18 -0.20 6.05
CA GLY A 165 -2.49 -0.68 4.71
C GLY A 165 -3.90 -0.23 4.29
N ILE A 166 -4.08 0.03 3.00
CA ILE A 166 -5.36 0.42 2.42
C ILE A 166 -6.19 -0.84 2.19
N THR A 167 -7.05 -1.18 3.16
CA THR A 167 -7.94 -2.34 3.04
C THR A 167 -9.06 -2.10 2.04
N ILE A 168 -9.20 -3.03 1.09
CA ILE A 168 -10.25 -3.01 0.08
C ILE A 168 -11.57 -3.48 0.70
N GLY A 169 -12.65 -2.76 0.42
CA GLY A 169 -13.99 -2.97 0.98
C GLY A 169 -14.95 -1.84 0.61
N ASN A 170 -15.84 -1.44 1.53
CA ASN A 170 -16.84 -0.40 1.24
C ASN A 170 -16.22 0.97 0.97
N LYS A 171 -15.21 1.35 1.75
CA LYS A 171 -14.54 2.66 1.67
C LYS A 171 -13.56 2.74 0.49
N TYR A 172 -12.79 1.68 0.25
CA TYR A 172 -11.77 1.61 -0.80
C TYR A 172 -12.10 0.49 -1.77
N LYS A 173 -12.20 0.79 -3.07
CA LYS A 173 -12.52 -0.17 -4.11
C LYS A 173 -11.47 -0.13 -5.21
N ILE A 174 -11.12 -1.29 -5.74
CA ILE A 174 -10.31 -1.41 -6.96
C ILE A 174 -11.28 -1.58 -8.13
N ILE A 175 -11.06 -0.82 -9.20
CA ILE A 175 -11.86 -0.87 -10.41
C ILE A 175 -10.92 -1.07 -11.59
N TYR A 176 -11.20 -2.09 -12.40
CA TYR A 176 -10.52 -2.30 -13.67
C TYR A 176 -11.10 -1.37 -14.74
N MET A 177 -10.20 -0.76 -15.51
CA MET A 177 -10.52 0.14 -16.61
C MET A 177 -10.05 -0.53 -17.90
N ASN A 178 -11.02 -1.01 -18.68
CA ASN A 178 -10.79 -1.54 -20.01
C ASN A 178 -10.71 -0.39 -21.02
N MET A 179 -9.59 -0.30 -21.74
CA MET A 179 -9.35 0.73 -22.75
C MET A 179 -9.37 0.17 -24.18
N SER A 180 -9.61 -1.13 -24.34
CA SER A 180 -9.80 -1.76 -25.65
C SER A 180 -11.02 -1.15 -26.35
N LEU A 181 -10.84 -0.79 -27.63
CA LEU A 181 -11.84 -0.09 -28.46
C LEU A 181 -13.05 -0.95 -28.85
N ASP A 182 -13.22 -2.15 -28.27
CA ASP A 182 -14.28 -3.09 -28.64
C ASP A 182 -15.54 -2.94 -27.78
N LYS A 183 -16.03 -1.70 -27.66
CA LYS A 183 -17.38 -1.44 -27.16
C LYS A 183 -18.23 -1.00 -28.34
N LYS A 184 -18.76 -1.98 -29.09
CA LYS A 184 -19.86 -1.73 -30.02
C LYS A 184 -20.96 -0.99 -29.24
N MET A 185 -21.20 0.25 -29.63
CA MET A 185 -22.39 1.01 -29.24
C MET A 185 -23.64 0.31 -29.75
#